data_AF-A0AAV0WP16-F1
#
_entry.id   AF-A0AAV0WP16-F1
#
_cell.length_a   1.000
_cell.length_b   1.000
_cell.length_c   1.000
_cell.angle_alpha   90.00
_cell.angle_beta   90.00
_cell.angle_gamma   90.00
#
_symmetry.space_group_name_H-M   'P 1'
#
loop_
_entity.id
_entity.type
_entity.pdbx_description
1 polymer ?
#
loop_
_entity_poly.entity_id
_entity_poly.type
_entity_poly.pdbx_seq_one_letter_code
_entity_poly.pdbx_strand_id
1 'polypeptide(L)' 'MLYDIEQKEELRAGTKLTKRHVQFHNAKMNVRLAAQTLSESVADALCYLKNQNEHFSDVEPTAEFIRYINNDFDILNSR' A
#
# COMPACT_ATOMS: atom_id res chain seq x y z
N MET A 1 7.95 2.67 -7.96
CA MET A 1 7.05 2.39 -6.81
C MET A 1 6.02 1.34 -7.21
N LEU A 2 5.33 0.70 -6.26
CA LEU A 2 4.28 -0.30 -6.55
C LEU A 2 3.22 0.21 -7.54
N TYR A 3 2.72 1.44 -7.33
CA TYR A 3 1.77 2.07 -8.25
C TYR A 3 2.28 2.13 -9.69
N ASP A 4 3.55 2.45 -9.93
CA ASP A 4 4.11 2.58 -11.27
C ASP A 4 4.13 1.23 -12.01
N ILE A 5 4.39 0.14 -11.28
CA ILE A 5 4.35 -1.23 -11.83
C ILE A 5 2.92 -1.60 -12.19
N GLU A 6 1.96 -1.35 -11.30
CA GLU A 6 0.55 -1.63 -11.58
C GLU A 6 0.01 -0.81 -12.75
N GLN A 7 0.54 0.40 -12.98
CA GLN A 7 0.21 1.19 -14.18
C GLN A 7 0.86 0.63 -15.45
N LYS A 8 2.13 0.20 -15.36
CA LYS A 8 2.86 -0.35 -16.50
C LYS A 8 2.24 -1.67 -17.00
N GLU A 9 1.85 -2.54 -16.07
CA GLU A 9 1.28 -3.85 -16.40
C GLU A 9 -0.23 -3.79 -16.66
N GLU A 10 -0.87 -2.62 -16.50
CA GLU A 10 -2.33 -2.42 -16.56
C GLU A 10 -3.12 -3.38 -15.65
N LEU A 11 -2.46 -3.90 -14.61
CA LEU A 11 -2.99 -4.93 -13.71
C LEU A 11 -2.64 -4.56 -12.25
N ARG A 12 -3.59 -4.78 -11.34
CA ARG A 12 -3.41 -4.50 -9.91
C ARG A 12 -3.17 -5.76 -9.11
N ALA A 13 -2.25 -5.69 -8.15
CA ALA A 13 -1.95 -6.78 -7.22
C ALA A 13 -2.91 -6.78 -6.02
N GLY A 14 -4.21 -6.62 -6.28
CA GLY A 14 -5.24 -6.53 -5.24
C GLY A 14 -5.33 -5.19 -4.51
N THR A 15 -4.44 -4.23 -4.80
CA THR A 15 -4.45 -2.92 -4.15
C THR A 15 -5.55 -1.99 -4.69
N LYS A 16 -5.93 -1.00 -3.86
CA LYS A 16 -6.85 0.09 -4.25
C LYS A 16 -6.09 1.37 -4.65
N LEU A 17 -4.78 1.28 -4.86
CA LEU A 17 -3.94 2.42 -5.15
C LEU A 17 -4.33 3.10 -6.47
N THR A 18 -4.21 4.41 -6.45
CA THR A 18 -4.45 5.29 -7.59
C THR A 18 -3.49 6.47 -7.49
N LYS A 19 -3.37 7.26 -8.56
CA LYS A 19 -2.56 8.49 -8.55
C LYS A 19 -2.87 9.42 -7.38
N ARG A 20 -4.11 9.45 -6.88
CA ARG A 20 -4.51 10.28 -5.73
C ARG A 20 -3.82 9.86 -4.43
N HIS A 21 -3.50 8.58 -4.25
CA HIS A 21 -2.81 8.08 -3.06
C HIS A 21 -1.34 8.53 -3.04
N VAL A 22 -0.69 8.55 -4.21
CA VAL A 22 0.70 9.04 -4.36
C VAL A 22 0.74 10.57 -4.33
N GLN A 23 -0.17 11.24 -5.03
CA GLN A 23 -0.29 12.69 -5.11
C GLN A 23 -1.38 13.21 -4.16
N PHE A 24 -1.24 12.89 -2.88
CA PHE A 24 -2.29 13.09 -1.86
C PHE A 24 -2.45 14.54 -1.38
N HIS A 25 -1.68 15.50 -1.88
CA HIS A 25 -1.62 16.87 -1.32
C HIS A 25 -3.00 17.55 -1.21
N ASN A 26 -3.84 17.40 -2.24
CA ASN A 26 -5.21 17.92 -2.27
C ASN A 26 -6.24 17.07 -1.51
N ALA A 27 -5.82 15.90 -1.02
CA ALA A 27 -6.66 14.93 -0.31
C ALA A 27 -6.08 14.58 1.08
N LYS A 28 -5.22 15.45 1.65
CA LYS A 28 -4.50 15.19 2.90
C LYS A 28 -5.40 14.91 4.12
N MET A 29 -6.63 15.42 4.13
CA MET A 29 -7.62 15.18 5.19
C MET A 29 -8.49 13.95 4.94
N ASN A 30 -8.30 13.24 3.82
CA ASN A 30 -9.10 12.09 3.47
C ASN A 30 -8.55 10.82 4.14
N VAL A 31 -9.06 10.51 5.34
CA VAL A 31 -8.64 9.34 6.13
C VAL A 31 -8.83 8.03 5.35
N ARG A 32 -9.88 7.92 4.54
CA ARG A 32 -10.09 6.73 3.71
C ARG A 32 -8.94 6.52 2.71
N LEU A 33 -8.41 7.60 2.15
CA LEU A 33 -7.28 7.52 1.22
C LEU A 33 -6.01 7.04 1.95
N ALA A 34 -5.76 7.54 3.15
CA ALA A 34 -4.64 7.11 3.98
C ALA A 34 -4.76 5.63 4.40
N ALA A 35 -5.94 5.20 4.86
CA ALA A 35 -6.20 3.81 5.23
C ALA A 35 -6.03 2.84 4.05
N GLN A 36 -6.41 3.25 2.83
CA GLN A 36 -6.19 2.44 1.63
C GLN A 36 -4.70 2.33 1.27
N THR A 37 -3.92 3.40 1.44
CA THR A 37 -2.47 3.40 1.23
C THR A 37 -1.75 2.45 2.20
N LEU A 38 -2.20 2.39 3.45
CA LEU A 38 -1.61 1.61 4.53
C LEU A 38 -2.42 0.34 4.84
N SER A 39 -2.97 -0.29 3.80
CA SER A 39 -3.80 -1.50 3.96
C SER A 39 -3.00 -2.78 3.80
N GLU A 40 -3.52 -3.87 4.37
CA GLU A 40 -2.93 -5.22 4.25
C GLU A 40 -2.61 -5.62 2.80
N SER A 41 -3.52 -5.31 1.87
CA SER A 41 -3.34 -5.62 0.44
C SER A 41 -2.11 -4.94 -0.17
N VAL A 42 -1.70 -3.77 0.33
CA VAL A 42 -0.49 -3.08 -0.13
C VAL A 42 0.75 -3.79 0.40
N ALA A 43 0.74 -4.24 1.66
CA ALA A 43 1.84 -5.02 2.22
C ALA A 43 2.03 -6.35 1.48
N ASP A 44 0.94 -7.05 1.14
CA ASP A 44 1.00 -8.29 0.36
C ASP A 44 1.54 -8.06 -1.06
N ALA A 45 1.09 -7.00 -1.73
CA ALA A 45 1.59 -6.65 -3.06
C ALA A 45 3.08 -6.31 -3.05
N LEU A 46 3.56 -5.62 -2.01
CA LEU A 46 4.98 -5.35 -1.82
C LEU A 46 5.79 -6.64 -1.63
N CYS A 47 5.35 -7.53 -0.74
CA CYS A 47 6.00 -8.84 -0.54
C CYS A 47 5.98 -9.71 -1.81
N TYR A 48 4.92 -9.65 -2.61
CA TYR A 48 4.87 -10.34 -3.89
C TYR A 48 5.95 -9.82 -4.85
N LEU A 49 6.10 -8.50 -4.96
CA LEU A 49 7.11 -7.89 -5.82
C LEU A 49 8.55 -8.18 -5.40
N LYS A 50 8.79 -8.42 -4.11
CA LYS A 50 10.12 -8.83 -3.60
C LYS A 50 10.71 -10.03 -4.34
N ASN A 51 9.86 -10.97 -4.77
CA ASN A 51 10.27 -12.17 -5.51
C ASN A 51 10.33 -11.98 -7.03
N GLN A 52 9.80 -10.87 -7.55
CA GLN A 52 9.65 -10.62 -8.99
C GLN A 52 10.53 -9.46 -9.49
N ASN A 53 11.02 -8.61 -8.59
CA ASN A 53 11.73 -7.39 -8.95
C ASN A 53 12.81 -7.04 -7.91
N GLU A 54 14.06 -6.95 -8.36
CA GLU A 54 15.22 -6.61 -7.52
C GLU A 54 15.08 -5.24 -6.83
N HIS A 55 14.33 -4.30 -7.40
CA HIS A 55 14.07 -3.00 -6.78
C HIS A 55 13.23 -3.09 -5.50
N PHE A 56 12.66 -4.25 -5.18
CA PHE A 56 11.86 -4.52 -3.99
C PHE A 56 12.53 -5.53 -3.05
N SER A 57 13.84 -5.76 -3.18
CA SER A 57 14.60 -6.71 -2.36
C SER A 57 14.46 -6.48 -0.85
N ASP A 58 14.40 -5.20 -0.45
CA ASP A 58 14.38 -4.73 0.94
C ASP A 58 13.02 -4.12 1.32
N VAL A 59 11.93 -4.67 0.77
CA VAL A 59 10.58 -4.13 0.99
C VAL A 59 9.96 -4.59 2.30
N GLU A 60 10.49 -5.64 2.93
CA GLU A 60 9.98 -6.23 4.18
C GLU A 60 9.72 -5.21 5.28
N PRO A 61 10.65 -4.30 5.63
CA PRO A 61 10.41 -3.36 6.72
C PRO A 61 9.24 -2.42 6.43
N THR A 62 9.03 -2.08 5.16
CA THR A 62 7.88 -1.25 4.75
C THR A 62 6.59 -2.03 4.81
N ALA A 63 6.59 -3.29 4.34
CA ALA A 63 5.43 -4.15 4.42
C ALA A 63 5.03 -4.43 5.88
N GLU A 64 5.99 -4.71 6.76
CA GLU A 64 5.78 -4.92 8.19
C GLU A 64 5.20 -3.67 8.87
N PHE A 65 5.76 -2.49 8.59
CA PHE A 65 5.21 -1.22 9.07
C PHE A 65 3.74 -1.03 8.65
N ILE A 66 3.41 -1.32 7.38
CA ILE A 66 2.05 -1.21 6.87
C ILE A 66 1.11 -2.17 7.62
N ARG A 67 1.53 -3.43 7.85
CA ARG A 67 0.71 -4.39 8.61
C ARG A 67 0.47 -3.94 10.05
N TYR A 68 1.48 -3.40 10.72
CA TYR A 68 1.30 -2.85 12.06
C TYR A 68 0.26 -1.72 12.09
N ILE A 69 0.39 -0.74 11.19
CA ILE A 69 -0.56 0.38 11.13
C ILE A 69 -1.97 -0.08 10.75
N ASN A 70 -2.11 -1.03 9.82
CA ASN A 70 -3.41 -1.60 9.46
C ASN A 70 -4.08 -2.22 10.68
N ASN A 71 -3.36 -3.10 11.39
CA ASN A 71 -3.88 -3.80 12.54
C ASN A 71 -4.21 -2.85 13.70
N ASP A 72 -3.32 -1.89 13.99
CA ASP A 72 -3.56 -0.87 15.01
C ASP A 72 -4.81 -0.04 14.68
N PHE A 73 -4.98 0.35 13.41
CA PHE A 73 -6.16 1.09 12.96
C PHE A 73 -7.43 0.27 13.11
N ASP A 74 -7.42 -1.00 12.73
CA ASP A 74 -8.57 -1.90 12.85
C ASP A 74 -8.93 -2.19 14.32
N ILE A 75 -7.94 -2.35 15.20
CA ILE A 75 -8.14 -2.53 16.66
C ILE A 75 -8.78 -1.28 17.27
N LEU A 76 -8.24 -0.10 16.96
CA LEU A 76 -8.73 1.17 17.53
C LEU A 76 -10.08 1.61 16.94
N ASN A 77 -10.46 1.06 15.79
CA ASN A 77 -11.70 1.36 15.09
C ASN A 77 -12.64 0.13 15.01
N SER A 78 -12.46 -0.84 15.93
CA SER A 78 -13.38 -1.98 16.06
C SER A 78 -14.77 -1.50 16.48
N ARG A 79 -15.83 -2.06 15.89
CA ARG A 79 -17.22 -1.66 16.11
C ARG A 79 -17.96 -2.59 17.06
#